data_AF-A0A970TYP1-F1
#
_entry.id   AF-A0A970TYP1-F1
#
_cell.length_a   1.000
_cell.length_b   1.000
_cell.length_c   1.000
_cell.angle_alpha   90.00
_cell.angle_beta   90.00
_cell.angle_gamma   90.00
#
_symmetry.space_group_name_H-M   'P 1'
#
loop_
_entity.id
_entity.type
_entity.pdbx_description
1 polymer ?
#
loop_
_entity_poly.entity_id
_entity_poly.type
_entity_poly.pdbx_seq_one_letter_code
_entity_poly.pdbx_strand_id
1 'polypeptide(L)'
;MARPPRGNSTPPSFSGSATRVKWSTSRAYDGPYPTVYKQFYKLETLQNACEKLLREQDRFFWTTLTALAGGTSSLRSLQCDLLYEDTTRFVYDLALSSSDKKTPLIRLAVAKNHEECSIALEKEYNALIWVGKHVPNHAPTLHAYGHIYLPDRYRRREVNREVFAYFYTIPYKLAPLYVASTTQLGPHGEKAFRYSNRDTEVLKKRIITLLANCYDMGGSKGVLAEDLYPECFSVRAQTPVQPASLLLRQCPRMRTRLGPKHFMNALLLGYLRSGKTYMALAPINPADFHAALLDAVGAENAKMLCSSLLRRPATRKDTGSAKIPVELPGKAYIEALAEAAGI
;
A
#
# COMPACT_ATOMS: atom_id res chain seq x y z
N MET A 1 10.93 -68.46 -21.03
CA MET A 1 11.11 -67.21 -20.27
C MET A 1 9.80 -66.44 -20.27
N ALA A 2 9.06 -66.46 -19.16
CA ALA A 2 7.76 -65.80 -19.02
C ALA A 2 7.93 -64.36 -18.50
N ARG A 3 7.24 -63.38 -19.10
CA ARG A 3 7.18 -62.00 -18.62
C ARG A 3 6.26 -61.92 -17.39
N PRO A 4 6.59 -61.12 -16.35
CA PRO A 4 5.70 -60.94 -15.21
C PRO A 4 4.53 -60.01 -15.59
N PRO A 5 3.38 -60.13 -14.90
CA PRO A 5 2.21 -59.33 -15.19
C PRO A 5 2.42 -57.88 -14.74
N ARG A 6 1.94 -56.94 -15.56
CA ARG A 6 1.89 -55.51 -15.21
C ARG A 6 0.89 -55.32 -14.08
N GLY A 7 1.38 -54.99 -12.89
CA GLY A 7 0.53 -54.53 -11.79
C GLY A 7 -0.18 -53.24 -12.19
N ASN A 8 -1.51 -53.28 -12.24
CA ASN A 8 -2.34 -52.09 -12.26
C ASN A 8 -2.17 -51.37 -10.91
N SER A 9 -1.25 -50.42 -10.85
CA SER A 9 -1.20 -49.43 -9.77
C SER A 9 -2.31 -48.42 -10.04
N THR A 10 -3.45 -48.63 -9.39
CA THR A 10 -4.46 -47.59 -9.23
C THR A 10 -3.76 -46.40 -8.53
N PRO A 11 -3.77 -45.18 -9.11
CA PRO A 11 -3.18 -44.04 -8.43
C PRO A 11 -3.92 -43.81 -7.10
N PRO A 12 -3.22 -43.46 -6.02
CA PRO A 12 -3.85 -43.22 -4.74
C PRO A 12 -4.90 -42.12 -4.88
N SER A 13 -6.16 -42.46 -4.63
CA SER A 13 -7.26 -41.50 -4.54
C SER A 13 -7.02 -40.63 -3.31
N PHE A 14 -6.46 -39.44 -3.50
CA PHE A 14 -6.37 -38.43 -2.46
C PHE A 14 -7.77 -37.91 -2.13
N SER A 15 -8.43 -38.53 -1.15
CA SER A 15 -9.63 -38.00 -0.50
C SER A 15 -9.23 -36.91 0.50
N GLY A 16 -8.65 -35.82 0.01
CA GLY A 16 -8.46 -34.61 0.81
C GLY A 16 -9.79 -33.86 0.87
N SER A 17 -10.35 -33.69 2.07
CA SER A 17 -11.51 -32.82 2.29
C SER A 17 -11.27 -31.47 1.61
N ALA A 18 -12.10 -31.12 0.63
CA ALA A 18 -11.93 -29.90 -0.16
C ALA A 18 -12.03 -28.66 0.75
N THR A 19 -11.06 -27.74 0.64
CA THR A 19 -11.10 -26.45 1.33
C THR A 19 -12.37 -25.70 0.94
N ARG A 20 -13.19 -25.31 1.93
CA ARG A 20 -14.40 -24.52 1.68
C ARG A 20 -14.02 -23.06 1.49
N VAL A 21 -14.32 -22.49 0.32
CA VAL A 21 -14.06 -21.08 0.02
C VAL A 21 -15.37 -20.29 0.05
N LYS A 22 -15.37 -19.12 0.70
CA LYS A 22 -16.50 -18.18 0.70
C LYS A 22 -16.03 -16.82 0.22
N TRP A 23 -16.71 -16.27 -0.78
CA TRP A 23 -16.45 -14.92 -1.27
C TRP A 23 -17.51 -13.95 -0.78
N SER A 24 -17.08 -12.76 -0.36
CA SER A 24 -17.94 -11.63 -0.01
C SER A 24 -17.37 -10.32 -0.54
N THR A 25 -18.18 -9.27 -0.49
CA THR A 25 -17.79 -7.94 -0.96
C THR A 25 -18.35 -6.89 0.00
N SER A 26 -17.64 -6.68 1.11
CA SER A 26 -18.02 -5.66 2.09
C SER A 26 -17.72 -4.23 1.62
N ARG A 27 -16.68 -4.05 0.79
CA ARG A 27 -16.19 -2.72 0.39
C ARG A 27 -15.92 -1.79 1.58
N ALA A 28 -15.52 -2.36 2.71
CA ALA A 28 -15.38 -1.65 3.98
C ALA A 28 -14.42 -0.44 3.93
N TYR A 29 -13.55 -0.36 2.92
CA TYR A 29 -12.58 0.72 2.74
C TYR A 29 -12.82 1.60 1.51
N ASP A 30 -13.95 1.47 0.82
CA ASP A 30 -14.28 2.40 -0.28
C ASP A 30 -14.67 3.80 0.27
N GLY A 31 -14.90 3.91 1.59
CA GLY A 31 -15.16 5.16 2.30
C GLY A 31 -16.58 5.71 2.09
N PRO A 32 -16.85 6.93 2.59
CA PRO A 32 -18.16 7.56 2.44
C PRO A 32 -18.49 7.96 0.99
N TYR A 33 -17.50 7.98 0.09
CA TYR A 33 -17.64 8.39 -1.31
C TYR A 33 -16.96 7.38 -2.25
N PRO A 34 -17.54 6.17 -2.41
CA PRO A 34 -16.95 5.12 -3.21
C PRO A 34 -16.81 5.57 -4.67
N THR A 35 -15.63 5.33 -5.25
CA THR A 35 -15.40 5.56 -6.69
C THR A 35 -15.45 4.22 -7.41
N VAL A 36 -16.29 4.12 -8.44
CA VAL A 36 -16.34 2.94 -9.29
C VAL A 36 -15.21 3.02 -10.30
N TYR A 37 -14.33 2.03 -10.27
CA TYR A 37 -13.21 1.93 -11.19
C TYR A 37 -13.49 0.91 -12.28
N LYS A 38 -12.94 1.14 -13.48
CA LYS A 38 -13.06 0.19 -14.59
C LYS A 38 -12.54 -1.18 -14.17
N GLN A 39 -13.29 -2.22 -14.53
CA GLN A 39 -12.90 -3.61 -14.39
C GLN A 39 -12.61 -4.20 -15.77
N PHE A 40 -11.52 -4.96 -15.92
CA PHE A 40 -11.13 -5.56 -17.20
C PHE A 40 -11.55 -7.04 -17.32
N TYR A 41 -12.07 -7.61 -16.24
CA TYR A 41 -12.64 -8.95 -16.16
C TYR A 41 -13.69 -9.01 -15.05
N LYS A 42 -14.55 -10.02 -15.11
CA LYS A 42 -15.58 -10.29 -14.11
C LYS A 42 -14.95 -10.84 -12.83
N LEU A 43 -15.42 -10.40 -11.66
CA LEU A 43 -14.88 -10.88 -10.38
C LEU A 43 -15.04 -12.40 -10.23
N GLU A 44 -16.12 -12.97 -10.76
CA GLU A 44 -16.36 -14.42 -10.76
C GLU A 44 -15.26 -15.18 -11.52
N THR A 45 -14.67 -14.58 -12.55
CA THR A 45 -13.54 -15.18 -13.28
C THR A 45 -12.30 -15.30 -12.40
N LEU A 46 -12.01 -14.26 -11.61
CA LEU A 46 -10.91 -14.27 -10.65
C LEU A 46 -11.17 -15.27 -9.51
N GLN A 47 -12.40 -15.30 -8.97
CA GLN A 47 -12.80 -16.23 -7.91
C GLN A 47 -12.59 -17.69 -8.34
N ASN A 48 -13.08 -18.05 -9.52
CA ASN A 48 -12.91 -19.39 -10.09
C ASN A 48 -11.43 -19.75 -10.33
N ALA A 49 -10.62 -18.77 -10.75
CA ALA A 49 -9.18 -18.97 -10.93
C ALA A 49 -8.47 -19.22 -9.59
N CYS A 50 -8.76 -18.44 -8.56
CA CYS A 50 -8.22 -18.66 -7.21
C CYS A 50 -8.64 -20.01 -6.61
N GLU A 51 -9.91 -20.41 -6.78
CA GLU A 51 -10.38 -21.72 -6.32
C GLU A 51 -9.73 -22.88 -7.08
N LYS A 52 -9.43 -22.69 -8.37
CA LYS A 52 -8.63 -23.64 -9.14
C LYS A 52 -7.22 -23.76 -8.56
N LEU A 53 -6.52 -22.64 -8.30
CA LEU A 53 -5.18 -22.65 -7.68
C LEU A 53 -5.17 -23.36 -6.33
N LEU A 54 -6.22 -23.19 -5.51
CA LEU A 54 -6.37 -23.91 -4.24
C LEU A 54 -6.53 -25.42 -4.44
N ARG A 55 -7.39 -25.84 -5.37
CA ARG A 55 -7.62 -27.27 -5.68
C ARG A 55 -6.38 -27.95 -6.25
N GLU A 56 -5.63 -27.22 -7.07
CA GLU A 56 -4.39 -27.70 -7.70
C GLU A 56 -3.17 -27.58 -6.78
N GLN A 57 -3.36 -27.04 -5.56
CA GLN A 57 -2.28 -26.80 -4.59
C GLN A 57 -1.11 -25.99 -5.18
N ASP A 58 -1.44 -24.94 -5.94
CA ASP A 58 -0.47 -24.07 -6.59
C ASP A 58 0.59 -23.54 -5.60
N ARG A 59 1.86 -23.51 -6.04
CA ARG A 59 2.98 -23.15 -5.17
C ARG A 59 2.90 -21.73 -4.63
N PHE A 60 2.41 -20.77 -5.42
CA PHE A 60 2.27 -19.40 -4.96
C PHE A 60 1.11 -19.29 -3.96
N PHE A 61 -0.05 -19.85 -4.30
CA PHE A 61 -1.28 -19.65 -3.53
C PHE A 61 -1.35 -20.57 -2.30
N TRP A 62 -1.22 -21.88 -2.51
CA TRP A 62 -1.38 -22.90 -1.47
C TRP A 62 -0.27 -22.84 -0.43
N THR A 63 1.00 -22.86 -0.86
CA THR A 63 2.13 -22.84 0.07
C THR A 63 2.11 -21.61 0.97
N THR A 64 1.76 -20.45 0.42
CA THR A 64 1.67 -19.20 1.18
C THR A 64 0.54 -19.24 2.21
N LEU A 65 -0.66 -19.67 1.82
CA LEU A 65 -1.79 -19.75 2.75
C LEU A 65 -1.57 -20.79 3.85
N THR A 66 -0.98 -21.95 3.53
CA THR A 66 -0.63 -22.97 4.53
C THR A 66 0.44 -22.47 5.51
N ALA A 67 1.47 -21.77 5.00
CA ALA A 67 2.47 -21.14 5.86
C ALA A 67 1.84 -20.11 6.82
N LEU A 68 0.95 -19.25 6.30
CA LEU A 68 0.23 -18.24 7.07
C LEU A 68 -0.80 -18.82 8.05
N ALA A 69 -1.34 -20.01 7.76
CA ALA A 69 -2.27 -20.74 8.64
C ALA A 69 -1.57 -21.44 9.83
N GLY A 70 -0.24 -21.34 9.95
CA GLY A 70 0.53 -21.94 11.04
C GLY A 70 1.15 -23.30 10.73
N GLY A 71 1.28 -23.69 9.44
CA GLY A 71 1.98 -24.90 9.01
C GLY A 71 1.06 -26.03 8.57
N THR A 72 1.50 -27.28 8.74
CA THR A 72 0.96 -28.54 8.19
C THR A 72 -0.52 -28.87 8.48
N SER A 73 -1.23 -28.00 9.23
CA SER A 73 -2.67 -28.13 9.43
C SER A 73 -3.41 -27.87 8.12
N SER A 74 -4.34 -28.77 7.75
CA SER A 74 -5.13 -28.62 6.53
C SER A 74 -5.96 -27.33 6.59
N LEU A 75 -5.83 -26.49 5.56
CA LEU A 75 -6.67 -25.30 5.38
C LEU A 75 -8.13 -25.76 5.21
N ARG A 76 -8.93 -25.65 6.27
CA ARG A 76 -10.32 -26.14 6.27
C ARG A 76 -11.27 -25.20 5.54
N SER A 77 -11.15 -23.89 5.81
CA SER A 77 -11.92 -22.88 5.12
C SER A 77 -11.14 -21.59 4.93
N LEU A 78 -11.48 -20.90 3.85
CA LEU A 78 -10.96 -19.60 3.45
C LEU A 78 -12.15 -18.67 3.17
N GLN A 79 -12.23 -17.57 3.90
CA GLN A 79 -13.13 -16.48 3.55
C GLN A 79 -12.34 -15.37 2.89
N CYS A 80 -12.76 -14.97 1.70
CA CYS A 80 -12.19 -13.88 0.92
C CYS A 80 -13.20 -12.73 0.84
N ASP A 81 -12.88 -11.59 1.44
CA ASP A 81 -13.74 -10.41 1.42
C ASP A 81 -13.10 -9.27 0.63
N LEU A 82 -13.74 -8.81 -0.46
CA LEU A 82 -13.25 -7.66 -1.22
C LEU A 82 -13.44 -6.38 -0.40
N LEU A 83 -12.35 -5.84 0.14
CA LEU A 83 -12.35 -4.67 1.01
C LEU A 83 -12.29 -3.35 0.25
N TYR A 84 -11.55 -3.35 -0.86
CA TYR A 84 -11.15 -2.15 -1.58
C TYR A 84 -10.77 -2.46 -3.02
N GLU A 85 -11.03 -1.53 -3.93
CA GLU A 85 -10.44 -1.52 -5.27
C GLU A 85 -9.99 -0.10 -5.66
N ASP A 86 -8.95 -0.02 -6.48
CA ASP A 86 -8.48 1.23 -7.10
C ASP A 86 -8.34 1.08 -8.62
N THR A 87 -7.70 2.03 -9.31
CA THR A 87 -7.48 1.95 -10.76
C THR A 87 -6.61 0.76 -11.19
N THR A 88 -5.81 0.21 -10.29
CA THR A 88 -4.78 -0.81 -10.56
C THR A 88 -5.09 -2.20 -10.00
N ARG A 89 -5.85 -2.31 -8.90
CA ARG A 89 -5.99 -3.59 -8.18
C ARG A 89 -7.32 -3.79 -7.46
N PHE A 90 -7.53 -5.04 -7.08
CA PHE A 90 -8.45 -5.49 -6.04
C PHE A 90 -7.66 -5.86 -4.77
N VAL A 91 -8.21 -5.58 -3.59
CA VAL A 91 -7.62 -5.99 -2.32
C VAL A 91 -8.64 -6.78 -1.50
N TYR A 92 -8.32 -8.04 -1.25
CA TYR A 92 -9.12 -8.95 -0.44
C TYR A 92 -8.56 -9.10 0.96
N ASP A 93 -9.41 -9.10 1.99
CA ASP A 93 -9.11 -9.67 3.31
C ASP A 93 -9.31 -11.17 3.25
N LEU A 94 -8.38 -11.91 3.86
CA LEU A 94 -8.45 -13.36 3.93
C LEU A 94 -8.55 -13.78 5.40
N ALA A 95 -9.66 -14.42 5.75
CA ALA A 95 -9.80 -15.09 7.04
C ALA A 95 -9.63 -16.60 6.83
N LEU A 96 -8.58 -17.15 7.46
CA LEU A 96 -8.31 -18.58 7.47
C LEU A 96 -8.84 -19.16 8.77
N SER A 97 -9.66 -20.21 8.69
CA SER A 97 -9.95 -21.05 9.84
C SER A 97 -8.96 -22.22 9.86
N SER A 98 -7.92 -22.14 10.69
CA SER A 98 -7.15 -23.32 11.10
C SER A 98 -7.59 -23.71 12.52
N SER A 99 -7.30 -24.95 12.91
CA SER A 99 -7.65 -25.48 14.23
C SER A 99 -6.90 -24.80 15.38
N ASP A 100 -5.96 -23.90 15.11
CA ASP A 100 -5.07 -23.37 16.13
C ASP A 100 -4.56 -21.96 15.77
N LYS A 101 -4.69 -21.02 16.72
CA LYS A 101 -4.16 -19.63 16.76
C LYS A 101 -5.01 -18.48 16.18
N LYS A 102 -4.69 -17.30 16.72
CA LYS A 102 -5.12 -15.96 16.28
C LYS A 102 -4.48 -15.66 14.93
N THR A 103 -5.23 -15.80 13.85
CA THR A 103 -4.74 -15.61 12.48
C THR A 103 -4.35 -14.14 12.25
N PRO A 104 -3.17 -13.86 11.65
CA PRO A 104 -2.84 -12.49 11.23
C PRO A 104 -3.86 -11.98 10.19
N LEU A 105 -3.99 -10.65 10.07
CA LEU A 105 -4.81 -10.04 9.02
C LEU A 105 -4.09 -10.16 7.69
N ILE A 106 -4.46 -11.18 6.92
CA ILE A 106 -3.85 -11.52 5.63
C ILE A 106 -4.62 -10.81 4.54
N ARG A 107 -3.91 -10.22 3.60
CA ARG A 107 -4.49 -9.58 2.43
C ARG A 107 -3.89 -10.13 1.14
N LEU A 108 -4.74 -10.25 0.13
CA LEU A 108 -4.35 -10.56 -1.24
C LEU A 108 -4.61 -9.32 -2.10
N ALA A 109 -3.54 -8.79 -2.70
CA ALA A 109 -3.66 -7.77 -3.74
C ALA A 109 -3.57 -8.44 -5.11
N VAL A 110 -4.50 -8.13 -6.02
CA VAL A 110 -4.56 -8.69 -7.37
C VAL A 110 -4.70 -7.58 -8.39
N ALA A 111 -3.88 -7.59 -9.45
CA ALA A 111 -3.94 -6.62 -10.51
C ALA A 111 -5.25 -6.72 -11.33
N LYS A 112 -5.76 -5.57 -11.77
CA LYS A 112 -6.99 -5.48 -12.56
C LYS A 112 -6.86 -5.93 -14.01
N ASN A 113 -5.64 -6.04 -14.52
CA ASN A 113 -5.33 -6.65 -15.82
C ASN A 113 -3.88 -7.13 -15.86
N HIS A 114 -3.55 -7.89 -16.92
CA HIS A 114 -2.22 -8.47 -17.16
C HIS A 114 -1.16 -7.50 -17.71
N GLU A 115 -1.57 -6.29 -18.11
CA GLU A 115 -0.69 -5.33 -18.77
C GLU A 115 -0.30 -4.23 -17.77
N GLU A 116 -0.85 -3.02 -17.94
CA GLU A 116 -0.45 -1.84 -17.19
C GLU A 116 -0.68 -1.98 -15.68
N CYS A 117 -1.75 -2.67 -15.27
CA CYS A 117 -2.06 -2.87 -13.86
C CYS A 117 -1.10 -3.87 -13.21
N SER A 118 -0.73 -4.95 -13.91
CA SER A 118 0.21 -5.94 -13.37
C SER A 118 1.61 -5.34 -13.24
N ILE A 119 2.08 -4.61 -14.25
CA ILE A 119 3.36 -3.90 -14.20
C ILE A 119 3.38 -2.86 -13.07
N ALA A 120 2.29 -2.11 -12.90
CA ALA A 120 2.20 -1.13 -11.81
C ALA A 120 2.22 -1.80 -10.43
N LEU A 121 1.45 -2.89 -10.26
CA LEU A 121 1.36 -3.59 -8.97
C LEU A 121 2.66 -4.32 -8.61
N GLU A 122 3.38 -4.86 -9.59
CA GLU A 122 4.71 -5.45 -9.39
C GLU A 122 5.75 -4.39 -8.99
N LYS A 123 5.73 -3.22 -9.62
CA LYS A 123 6.58 -2.08 -9.22
C LYS A 123 6.29 -1.65 -7.78
N GLU A 124 5.02 -1.60 -7.40
CA GLU A 124 4.63 -1.30 -6.03
C GLU A 124 5.11 -2.39 -5.05
N TYR A 125 4.95 -3.67 -5.38
CA TYR A 125 5.44 -4.77 -4.55
C TYR A 125 6.95 -4.63 -4.26
N ASN A 126 7.74 -4.35 -5.30
CA ASN A 126 9.18 -4.12 -5.16
C ASN A 126 9.50 -2.85 -4.35
N ALA A 127 8.70 -1.79 -4.48
CA ALA A 127 8.84 -0.59 -3.67
C ALA A 127 8.56 -0.88 -2.19
N LEU A 128 7.50 -1.64 -1.89
CA LEU A 128 7.14 -2.03 -0.53
C LEU A 128 8.19 -2.96 0.11
N ILE A 129 8.88 -3.82 -0.65
CA ILE A 129 10.06 -4.56 -0.15
C ILE A 129 11.12 -3.57 0.35
N TRP A 130 11.42 -2.54 -0.44
CA TRP A 130 12.43 -1.55 -0.08
C TRP A 130 11.98 -0.77 1.17
N VAL A 131 10.73 -0.29 1.20
CA VAL A 131 10.15 0.42 2.35
C VAL A 131 10.20 -0.45 3.60
N GLY A 132 9.81 -1.73 3.52
CA GLY A 132 9.83 -2.65 4.65
C GLY A 132 11.22 -2.92 5.23
N LYS A 133 12.29 -2.77 4.44
CA LYS A 133 13.67 -2.85 4.93
C LYS A 133 14.10 -1.60 5.71
N HIS A 134 13.57 -0.43 5.36
CA HIS A 134 13.97 0.86 5.95
C HIS A 134 13.07 1.27 7.12
N VAL A 135 11.77 0.96 7.02
CA VAL A 135 10.76 1.29 8.04
C VAL A 135 9.87 0.07 8.34
N PRO A 136 10.43 -1.05 8.87
CA PRO A 136 9.73 -2.32 9.03
C PRO A 136 8.42 -2.23 9.84
N ASN A 137 8.37 -1.34 10.84
CA ASN A 137 7.18 -1.15 11.69
C ASN A 137 6.08 -0.30 11.03
N HIS A 138 6.37 0.32 9.88
CA HIS A 138 5.47 1.21 9.15
C HIS A 138 5.14 0.70 7.75
N ALA A 139 5.48 -0.55 7.46
CA ALA A 139 5.23 -1.21 6.18
C ALA A 139 4.43 -2.51 6.37
N PRO A 140 3.67 -2.95 5.36
CA PRO A 140 3.11 -4.29 5.36
C PRO A 140 4.22 -5.34 5.30
N THR A 141 4.03 -6.48 5.98
CA THR A 141 4.92 -7.63 5.82
C THR A 141 4.51 -8.39 4.56
N LEU A 142 5.37 -8.40 3.55
CA LEU A 142 5.14 -9.11 2.30
C LEU A 142 5.54 -10.59 2.45
N HIS A 143 4.74 -11.50 1.90
CA HIS A 143 4.97 -12.95 2.02
C HIS A 143 5.41 -13.60 0.72
N ALA A 144 4.55 -13.54 -0.30
CA ALA A 144 4.80 -14.14 -1.60
C ALA A 144 4.10 -13.34 -2.70
N TYR A 145 4.60 -13.47 -3.91
CA TYR A 145 3.98 -12.95 -5.12
C TYR A 145 3.91 -14.05 -6.19
N GLY A 146 3.04 -13.86 -7.17
CA GLY A 146 2.85 -14.79 -8.27
C GLY A 146 1.85 -14.25 -9.28
N HIS A 147 1.39 -15.13 -10.17
CA HIS A 147 0.45 -14.78 -11.22
C HIS A 147 -0.79 -15.67 -11.14
N ILE A 148 -1.95 -15.09 -11.41
CA ILE A 148 -3.21 -15.81 -11.49
C ILE A 148 -3.62 -15.84 -12.96
N TYR A 149 -3.71 -17.04 -13.52
CA TYR A 149 -4.16 -17.22 -14.91
C TYR A 149 -5.69 -17.07 -15.00
N LEU A 150 -6.15 -16.08 -15.75
CA LEU A 150 -7.57 -15.87 -16.01
C LEU A 150 -7.96 -16.50 -17.35
N PRO A 151 -8.92 -17.44 -17.37
CA PRO A 151 -9.35 -18.07 -18.62
C PRO A 151 -9.97 -17.05 -19.57
N ASP A 152 -9.57 -17.09 -20.84
CA ASP A 152 -10.18 -16.24 -21.87
C ASP A 152 -11.59 -16.73 -22.22
N ARG A 153 -12.53 -15.79 -22.32
CA ARG A 153 -13.92 -16.05 -22.73
C ARG A 153 -14.00 -16.57 -24.16
N TYR A 154 -13.04 -16.22 -25.02
CA TYR A 154 -12.99 -16.62 -26.42
C TYR A 154 -11.98 -17.72 -26.73
N ARG A 155 -11.33 -18.30 -25.69
CA ARG A 155 -10.29 -19.34 -25.81
C ARG A 155 -9.19 -19.00 -26.82
N ARG A 156 -8.87 -17.72 -27.00
CA ARG A 156 -7.79 -17.27 -27.87
C ARG A 156 -6.47 -17.71 -27.23
N ARG A 157 -5.76 -18.62 -27.89
CA ARG A 157 -4.49 -19.20 -27.39
C ARG A 157 -3.38 -18.16 -27.17
N GLU A 158 -3.48 -17.00 -27.81
CA GLU A 158 -2.43 -15.98 -27.84
C GLU A 158 -2.54 -14.92 -26.72
N VAL A 159 -3.64 -14.89 -25.96
CA VAL A 159 -3.85 -13.88 -24.90
C VAL A 159 -3.68 -14.53 -23.52
N ASN A 160 -2.44 -14.61 -23.05
CA ASN A 160 -2.14 -15.04 -21.68
C ASN A 160 -2.53 -13.95 -20.70
N ARG A 161 -3.73 -14.03 -20.11
CA ARG A 161 -4.20 -13.09 -19.08
C ARG A 161 -3.71 -13.52 -17.69
N GLU A 162 -2.40 -13.51 -17.53
CA GLU A 162 -1.75 -13.72 -16.24
C GLU A 162 -1.74 -12.39 -15.47
N VAL A 163 -2.47 -12.32 -14.37
CA VAL A 163 -2.52 -11.10 -13.55
C VAL A 163 -1.62 -11.25 -12.33
N PHE A 164 -0.78 -10.24 -12.09
CA PHE A 164 0.10 -10.20 -10.93
C PHE A 164 -0.69 -10.14 -9.63
N ALA A 165 -0.26 -10.90 -8.62
CA ALA A 165 -0.84 -10.89 -7.29
C ALA A 165 0.23 -11.10 -6.21
N TYR A 166 -0.04 -10.59 -5.01
CA TYR A 166 0.82 -10.84 -3.85
C TYR A 166 0.05 -10.87 -2.53
N PHE A 167 0.60 -11.61 -1.57
CA PHE A 167 0.12 -11.70 -0.21
C PHE A 167 0.93 -10.82 0.73
N TYR A 168 0.23 -10.17 1.65
CA TYR A 168 0.85 -9.39 2.71
C TYR A 168 0.02 -9.45 3.99
N THR A 169 0.65 -9.18 5.13
CA THR A 169 -0.04 -9.03 6.41
C THR A 169 0.12 -7.63 6.96
N ILE A 170 -0.88 -7.20 7.72
CA ILE A 170 -0.82 -5.96 8.50
C ILE A 170 -0.96 -6.28 9.99
N PRO A 171 -0.31 -5.50 10.87
CA PRO A 171 -0.23 -5.84 12.30
C PRO A 171 -1.58 -5.69 13.01
N TYR A 172 -2.46 -4.79 12.57
CA TYR A 172 -3.74 -4.50 13.19
C TYR A 172 -4.79 -4.14 12.13
N LYS A 173 -6.07 -4.11 12.52
CA LYS A 173 -7.15 -3.61 11.64
C LYS A 173 -6.97 -2.11 11.45
N LEU A 174 -6.39 -1.73 10.31
CA LEU A 174 -6.16 -0.35 9.92
C LEU A 174 -7.04 0.02 8.72
N ALA A 175 -7.59 1.22 8.78
CA ALA A 175 -8.37 1.84 7.71
C ALA A 175 -7.49 2.79 6.89
N PRO A 176 -7.63 2.83 5.55
CA PRO A 176 -6.95 3.82 4.73
C PRO A 176 -7.34 5.25 5.10
N LEU A 177 -6.45 6.22 4.89
CA LEU A 177 -6.75 7.63 5.08
C LEU A 177 -7.47 8.24 3.87
N TYR A 178 -8.24 9.29 4.10
CA TYR A 178 -8.77 10.20 3.08
C TYR A 178 -8.63 11.65 3.54
N VAL A 179 -8.68 12.57 2.58
CA VAL A 179 -8.74 14.01 2.84
C VAL A 179 -10.20 14.42 3.03
N ALA A 180 -10.57 14.75 4.28
CA ALA A 180 -11.94 15.09 4.64
C ALA A 180 -12.28 16.56 4.43
N SER A 181 -11.28 17.44 4.57
CA SER A 181 -11.33 18.86 4.26
C SER A 181 -9.91 19.36 3.91
N THR A 182 -9.75 20.64 3.60
CA THR A 182 -8.44 21.26 3.36
C THR A 182 -7.53 21.28 4.59
N THR A 183 -8.03 20.94 5.78
CA THR A 183 -7.28 20.95 7.05
C THR A 183 -7.41 19.67 7.87
N GLN A 184 -8.24 18.71 7.45
CA GLN A 184 -8.55 17.50 8.24
C GLN A 184 -8.44 16.23 7.41
N LEU A 185 -7.75 15.24 7.99
CA LEU A 185 -7.77 13.86 7.52
C LEU A 185 -8.91 13.09 8.18
N GLY A 186 -9.23 11.93 7.62
CA GLY A 186 -10.08 10.93 8.26
C GLY A 186 -9.70 9.51 7.83
N PRO A 187 -10.08 8.48 8.58
CA PRO A 187 -10.02 7.10 8.14
C PRO A 187 -11.26 6.76 7.28
N HIS A 188 -11.07 5.96 6.24
CA HIS A 188 -12.18 5.32 5.54
C HIS A 188 -12.96 4.41 6.50
N GLY A 189 -14.28 4.38 6.33
CA GLY A 189 -15.17 3.48 7.05
C GLY A 189 -16.62 3.70 6.60
N GLU A 190 -17.52 2.93 7.19
CA GLU A 190 -18.96 2.98 6.88
C GLU A 190 -19.57 4.36 7.16
N LYS A 191 -19.02 5.09 8.14
CA LYS A 191 -19.46 6.43 8.53
C LYS A 191 -18.35 7.44 8.27
N ALA A 192 -18.72 8.60 7.74
CA ALA A 192 -17.79 9.72 7.61
C ALA A 192 -17.27 10.14 8.99
N PHE A 193 -15.96 10.06 9.17
CA PHE A 193 -15.27 10.51 10.37
C PHE A 193 -14.13 11.44 9.99
N ARG A 194 -13.91 12.51 10.77
CA ARG A 194 -12.83 13.47 10.56
C ARG A 194 -12.05 13.61 11.86
N TYR A 195 -10.72 13.57 11.76
CA TYR A 195 -9.84 13.87 12.87
C TYR A 195 -9.91 15.35 13.25
N SER A 196 -9.58 15.69 14.48
CA SER A 196 -9.39 17.11 14.85
C SER A 196 -8.24 17.73 14.03
N ASN A 197 -8.20 19.06 13.94
CA ASN A 197 -7.07 19.75 13.29
C ASN A 197 -5.74 19.36 13.98
N ARG A 198 -5.72 19.29 15.31
CA ARG A 198 -4.55 18.87 16.09
C ARG A 198 -4.08 17.46 15.73
N ASP A 199 -5.00 16.50 15.67
CA ASP A 199 -4.66 15.11 15.31
C ASP A 199 -4.19 15.01 13.85
N THR A 200 -4.74 15.84 12.97
CA THR A 200 -4.32 15.93 11.58
C THR A 200 -2.88 16.43 11.46
N GLU A 201 -2.52 17.47 12.21
CA GLU A 201 -1.14 17.98 12.23
C GLU A 201 -0.15 16.93 12.79
N VAL A 202 -0.55 16.16 13.81
CA VAL A 202 0.23 15.02 14.31
C VAL A 202 0.40 13.95 13.22
N LEU A 203 -0.64 13.64 12.45
CA LEU A 203 -0.55 12.69 11.34
C LEU A 203 0.36 13.21 10.22
N LYS A 204 0.27 14.49 9.85
CA LYS A 204 1.15 15.14 8.88
C LYS A 204 2.62 15.03 9.30
N LYS A 205 2.92 15.34 10.57
CA LYS A 205 4.25 15.15 11.15
C LYS A 205 4.74 13.71 10.95
N ARG A 206 3.91 12.72 11.31
CA ARG A 206 4.26 11.29 11.17
C ARG A 206 4.45 10.84 9.72
N ILE A 207 3.64 11.35 8.79
CA ILE A 207 3.81 11.06 7.36
C ILE A 207 5.17 11.58 6.90
N ILE A 208 5.54 12.81 7.27
CA ILE A 208 6.85 13.37 6.92
C ILE A 208 7.98 12.55 7.53
N THR A 209 7.88 12.20 8.83
CA THR A 209 8.86 11.33 9.49
C THR A 209 9.01 10.00 8.76
N LEU A 210 7.90 9.36 8.34
CA LEU A 210 7.93 8.10 7.58
C LEU A 210 8.62 8.28 6.24
N LEU A 211 8.26 9.31 5.46
CA LEU A 211 8.83 9.56 4.14
C LEU A 211 10.32 9.93 4.22
N ALA A 212 10.72 10.69 5.24
CA ALA A 212 12.12 11.02 5.51
C ALA A 212 12.94 9.78 5.88
N ASN A 213 12.40 8.86 6.69
CA ASN A 213 13.03 7.56 6.95
C ASN A 213 13.13 6.69 5.67
N CYS A 214 12.24 6.89 4.72
CA CYS A 214 12.27 6.23 3.41
C CYS A 214 13.19 6.94 2.40
N TYR A 215 13.95 7.96 2.79
CA TYR A 215 14.85 8.66 1.89
C TYR A 215 16.31 8.27 2.18
N ASP A 216 16.92 7.59 1.23
CA ASP A 216 18.34 7.26 1.23
C ASP A 216 19.11 8.41 0.53
N MET A 217 19.78 9.23 1.34
CA MET A 217 20.62 10.32 0.85
C MET A 217 21.80 9.84 0.00
N GLY A 218 22.45 8.75 0.40
CA GLY A 218 23.62 8.21 -0.29
C GLY A 218 23.25 7.65 -1.66
N GLY A 219 22.15 6.90 -1.73
CA GLY A 219 21.61 6.34 -2.97
C GLY A 219 20.76 7.30 -3.80
N SER A 220 20.45 8.51 -3.29
CA SER A 220 19.51 9.46 -3.89
C SER A 220 18.21 8.76 -4.29
N LYS A 221 17.61 8.03 -3.34
CA LYS A 221 16.46 7.17 -3.58
C LYS A 221 15.43 7.40 -2.50
N GLY A 222 14.15 7.44 -2.85
CA GLY A 222 13.09 7.56 -1.85
C GLY A 222 11.68 7.55 -2.42
N VAL A 223 10.72 7.79 -1.54
CA VAL A 223 9.30 7.91 -1.87
C VAL A 223 8.95 9.39 -1.93
N LEU A 224 8.34 9.84 -3.03
CA LEU A 224 7.86 11.21 -3.17
C LEU A 224 6.40 11.32 -2.75
N ALA A 225 6.07 12.38 -2.01
CA ALA A 225 4.69 12.69 -1.63
C ALA A 225 3.76 12.83 -2.86
N GLU A 226 4.27 13.36 -3.98
CA GLU A 226 3.54 13.52 -5.24
C GLU A 226 3.04 12.19 -5.84
N ASP A 227 3.69 11.07 -5.50
CA ASP A 227 3.30 9.75 -5.99
C ASP A 227 2.30 9.06 -5.05
N LEU A 228 1.97 9.67 -3.91
CA LEU A 228 1.14 9.06 -2.88
C LEU A 228 -0.25 9.68 -2.86
N TYR A 229 -1.23 8.80 -2.68
CA TYR A 229 -2.59 9.16 -2.34
C TYR A 229 -2.79 8.99 -0.82
N PRO A 230 -3.78 9.66 -0.21
CA PRO A 230 -4.16 9.43 1.18
C PRO A 230 -4.35 7.94 1.50
N GLU A 231 -4.95 7.20 0.59
CA GLU A 231 -5.28 5.78 0.70
C GLU A 231 -4.02 4.89 0.74
N CYS A 232 -2.87 5.42 0.32
CA CYS A 232 -1.58 4.75 0.49
C CYS A 232 -1.17 4.63 1.96
N PHE A 233 -1.75 5.45 2.83
CA PHE A 233 -1.54 5.40 4.27
C PHE A 233 -2.72 4.73 4.97
N SER A 234 -2.47 4.13 6.14
CA SER A 234 -3.51 3.54 6.97
C SER A 234 -3.30 3.78 8.45
N VAL A 235 -4.41 3.96 9.14
CA VAL A 235 -4.49 4.36 10.55
C VAL A 235 -5.51 3.52 11.31
N ARG A 236 -5.42 3.50 12.64
CA ARG A 236 -6.41 2.81 13.48
C ARG A 236 -7.70 3.65 13.54
N ALA A 237 -8.84 3.00 13.29
CA ALA A 237 -10.12 3.67 13.08
C ALA A 237 -10.79 4.26 14.35
N GLN A 238 -10.25 4.08 15.56
CA GLN A 238 -10.91 4.50 16.82
C GLN A 238 -9.92 4.93 17.92
N THR A 239 -10.10 6.17 18.42
CA THR A 239 -9.72 6.79 19.73
C THR A 239 -8.25 6.77 20.23
N PRO A 240 -7.88 7.74 21.11
CA PRO A 240 -6.90 8.79 20.84
C PRO A 240 -5.49 8.25 20.64
N VAL A 241 -4.82 8.82 19.62
CA VAL A 241 -3.39 8.79 19.29
C VAL A 241 -2.51 8.03 20.29
N GLN A 242 -2.51 6.70 20.20
CA GLN A 242 -1.33 5.94 20.62
C GLN A 242 -0.24 6.11 19.54
N PRO A 243 1.03 6.20 19.93
CA PRO A 243 2.12 6.61 19.04
C PRO A 243 2.46 5.69 17.85
N ALA A 244 1.70 4.63 17.56
CA ALA A 244 2.13 3.58 16.63
C ALA A 244 1.32 3.38 15.33
N SER A 245 0.10 3.92 15.13
CA SER A 245 -0.74 3.44 14.02
C SER A 245 -0.71 4.30 12.75
N LEU A 246 0.46 4.52 12.14
CA LEU A 246 0.55 4.97 10.74
C LEU A 246 1.36 3.93 9.96
N LEU A 247 0.77 3.41 8.88
CA LEU A 247 1.38 2.41 8.01
C LEU A 247 1.29 2.86 6.56
N LEU A 248 2.41 2.86 5.83
CA LEU A 248 2.45 3.04 4.38
C LEU A 248 2.10 1.70 3.73
N ARG A 249 0.81 1.51 3.41
CA ARG A 249 0.26 0.25 2.91
C ARG A 249 0.44 0.06 1.42
N GLN A 250 0.65 1.16 0.70
CA GLN A 250 0.86 1.17 -0.74
C GLN A 250 2.00 2.14 -1.05
N CYS A 251 2.81 1.81 -2.04
CA CYS A 251 3.89 2.66 -2.51
C CYS A 251 4.01 2.52 -4.03
N PRO A 252 3.28 3.35 -4.82
CA PRO A 252 3.18 3.15 -6.27
C PRO A 252 4.52 3.06 -6.99
N ARG A 253 5.55 3.76 -6.49
CA ARG A 253 6.93 3.63 -6.98
C ARG A 253 7.96 4.16 -5.99
N MET A 254 9.19 3.67 -6.15
CA MET A 254 10.39 4.31 -5.63
C MET A 254 10.97 5.24 -6.71
N ARG A 255 11.45 6.41 -6.31
CA ARG A 255 12.23 7.31 -7.16
C ARG A 255 13.72 7.06 -6.97
N THR A 256 14.45 7.08 -8.08
CA THR A 256 15.93 7.06 -8.11
C THR A 256 16.43 8.40 -8.62
N ARG A 257 17.70 8.73 -8.35
CA ARG A 257 18.30 10.03 -8.69
C ARG A 257 17.52 11.21 -8.08
N LEU A 258 16.89 10.96 -6.94
CA LEU A 258 16.13 11.93 -6.19
C LEU A 258 17.11 12.72 -5.31
N GLY A 259 17.49 13.92 -5.77
CA GLY A 259 18.39 14.78 -4.99
C GLY A 259 17.70 15.39 -3.76
N PRO A 260 18.46 15.76 -2.71
CA PRO A 260 17.93 16.26 -1.43
C PRO A 260 16.93 17.42 -1.59
N LYS A 261 17.27 18.38 -2.46
CA LYS A 261 16.42 19.54 -2.71
C LYS A 261 15.08 19.17 -3.35
N HIS A 262 15.09 18.23 -4.30
CA HIS A 262 13.84 17.81 -4.94
C HIS A 262 12.95 17.06 -3.96
N PHE A 263 13.55 16.18 -3.14
CA PHE A 263 12.84 15.49 -2.07
C PHE A 263 12.22 16.48 -1.08
N MET A 264 13.00 17.45 -0.60
CA MET A 264 12.52 18.46 0.35
C MET A 264 11.43 19.36 -0.22
N ASN A 265 11.58 19.80 -1.48
CA ASN A 265 10.50 20.54 -2.15
C ASN A 265 9.22 19.71 -2.27
N ALA A 266 9.33 18.41 -2.57
CA ALA A 266 8.17 17.54 -2.66
C ALA A 266 7.50 17.27 -1.30
N LEU A 267 8.26 17.22 -0.20
CA LEU A 267 7.69 17.14 1.14
C LEU A 267 7.01 18.45 1.55
N LEU A 268 7.66 19.58 1.30
CA LEU A 268 7.20 20.89 1.73
C LEU A 268 6.00 21.39 0.92
N LEU A 269 6.06 21.24 -0.41
CA LEU A 269 5.05 21.72 -1.36
C LEU A 269 4.11 20.60 -1.81
N GLY A 270 4.27 19.39 -1.28
CA GLY A 270 3.41 18.26 -1.54
C GLY A 270 2.02 18.46 -0.94
N TYR A 271 1.05 17.78 -1.54
CA TYR A 271 -0.33 17.77 -1.07
C TYR A 271 -0.92 16.37 -1.20
N LEU A 272 -1.91 16.11 -0.37
CA LEU A 272 -2.75 14.93 -0.39
C LEU A 272 -4.08 15.29 -1.05
N ARG A 273 -4.65 14.36 -1.83
CA ARG A 273 -5.87 14.58 -2.60
C ARG A 273 -6.85 13.42 -2.46
N SER A 274 -8.10 13.72 -2.13
CA SER A 274 -9.24 12.81 -2.28
C SER A 274 -10.33 13.50 -3.10
N GLY A 275 -10.63 12.97 -4.29
CA GLY A 275 -11.60 13.56 -5.21
C GLY A 275 -11.23 15.00 -5.64
N LYS A 276 -12.03 15.98 -5.20
CA LYS A 276 -11.82 17.42 -5.45
C LYS A 276 -11.17 18.15 -4.28
N THR A 277 -10.92 17.47 -3.16
CA THR A 277 -10.37 18.06 -1.95
C THR A 277 -8.87 17.87 -1.90
N TYR A 278 -8.15 18.95 -1.58
CA TYR A 278 -6.70 19.01 -1.51
C TYR A 278 -6.28 19.49 -0.12
N MET A 279 -5.22 18.91 0.44
CA MET A 279 -4.65 19.31 1.73
C MET A 279 -3.14 19.35 1.63
N ALA A 280 -2.52 20.44 2.08
CA ALA A 280 -1.06 20.54 2.14
C ALA A 280 -0.48 19.48 3.09
N LEU A 281 0.62 18.85 2.69
CA LEU A 281 1.28 17.83 3.50
C LEU A 281 2.09 18.43 4.65
N ALA A 282 2.76 19.57 4.41
CA ALA A 282 3.54 20.26 5.44
C ALA A 282 2.66 20.73 6.61
N PRO A 283 3.02 20.45 7.88
CA PRO A 283 2.36 21.00 9.04
C PRO A 283 2.28 22.52 8.99
N ILE A 284 1.25 23.10 9.60
CA ILE A 284 1.07 24.56 9.66
C ILE A 284 2.25 25.21 10.40
N ASN A 285 2.80 24.54 11.42
CA ASN A 285 3.96 24.99 12.17
C ASN A 285 5.28 24.48 11.55
N PRO A 286 6.18 25.36 11.08
CA PRO A 286 7.51 24.97 10.58
C PRO A 286 8.35 24.17 11.57
N ALA A 287 8.21 24.43 12.88
CA ALA A 287 8.94 23.70 13.91
C ALA A 287 8.53 22.22 13.96
N ASP A 288 7.26 21.89 13.69
CA ASP A 288 6.79 20.50 13.63
C ASP A 288 7.35 19.77 12.40
N PHE A 289 7.50 20.48 11.26
CA PHE A 289 8.16 19.95 10.07
C PHE A 289 9.63 19.63 10.36
N HIS A 290 10.37 20.56 10.97
CA HIS A 290 11.75 20.32 11.35
C HIS A 290 11.89 19.18 12.36
N ALA A 291 11.04 19.16 13.39
CA ALA A 291 11.02 18.07 14.37
C ALA A 291 10.75 16.70 13.70
N ALA A 292 9.89 16.64 12.69
CA ALA A 292 9.64 15.42 11.93
C ALA A 292 10.91 14.87 11.24
N LEU A 293 11.74 15.78 10.71
CA LEU A 293 13.01 15.43 10.06
C LEU A 293 14.06 15.01 11.10
N LEU A 294 14.16 15.73 12.21
CA LEU A 294 15.05 15.36 13.31
C LEU A 294 14.76 13.94 13.81
N ASP A 295 13.46 13.64 14.03
CA ASP A 295 12.98 12.34 14.49
C ASP A 295 13.29 11.22 13.48
N ALA A 296 13.40 11.53 12.17
CA ALA A 296 13.61 10.56 11.11
C ALA A 296 15.08 10.30 10.79
N VAL A 297 15.87 11.36 10.60
CA VAL A 297 17.22 11.25 10.01
C VAL A 297 18.33 11.76 10.93
N GLY A 298 17.98 12.29 12.12
CA GLY A 298 18.92 12.89 13.05
C GLY A 298 19.32 14.34 12.69
N ALA A 299 19.99 15.01 13.63
CA ALA A 299 20.27 16.45 13.55
C ALA A 299 21.09 16.88 12.32
N GLU A 300 22.18 16.18 12.03
CA GLU A 300 23.08 16.54 10.91
C GLU A 300 22.37 16.43 9.56
N ASN A 301 21.67 15.32 9.34
CA ASN A 301 20.95 15.07 8.10
C ASN A 301 19.74 15.99 7.94
N ALA A 302 19.00 16.27 9.02
CA ALA A 302 17.89 17.23 9.00
C ALA A 302 18.40 18.63 8.62
N LYS A 303 19.53 19.07 9.19
CA LYS A 303 20.17 20.34 8.82
C LYS A 303 20.59 20.37 7.36
N MET A 304 21.20 19.30 6.83
CA MET A 304 21.56 19.21 5.41
C MET A 304 20.34 19.27 4.48
N LEU A 305 19.27 18.55 4.82
CA LEU A 305 18.02 18.55 4.09
C LEU A 305 17.39 19.94 4.07
N CYS A 306 17.24 20.60 5.21
CA CYS A 306 16.74 21.97 5.29
C CYS A 306 17.63 22.95 4.52
N SER A 307 18.96 22.84 4.62
CA SER A 307 19.90 23.69 3.88
C SER A 307 19.76 23.56 2.37
N SER A 308 19.31 22.41 1.87
CA SER A 308 19.09 22.18 0.44
C SER A 308 17.98 23.04 -0.16
N LEU A 309 17.03 23.51 0.67
CA LEU A 309 15.95 24.42 0.28
C LEU A 309 16.46 25.85 0.01
N LEU A 310 17.45 26.30 0.78
CA LEU A 310 18.00 27.66 0.70
C LEU A 310 18.98 27.85 -0.47
N ARG A 311 19.52 26.75 -1.01
CA ARG A 311 20.35 26.79 -2.22
C ARG A 311 19.48 27.21 -3.40
N ARG A 312 19.55 28.48 -3.82
CA ARG A 312 18.80 29.02 -4.97
C ARG A 312 18.89 28.08 -6.17
N PRO A 313 17.75 27.67 -6.79
CA PRO A 313 17.83 27.12 -8.13
C PRO A 313 18.15 28.26 -9.10
N ALA A 314 18.97 27.96 -10.11
CA ALA A 314 18.95 28.75 -11.34
C ALA A 314 17.51 28.72 -11.88
N THR A 315 16.88 29.90 -11.91
CA THR A 315 15.65 30.28 -12.62
C THR A 315 14.89 29.13 -13.29
N ARG A 316 13.90 28.55 -12.59
CA ARG A 316 12.90 27.70 -13.25
C ARG A 316 11.81 28.61 -13.81
N LYS A 317 11.70 28.67 -15.15
CA LYS A 317 10.59 29.31 -15.84
C LYS A 317 9.28 28.66 -15.36
N ASP A 318 8.35 29.52 -14.95
CA ASP A 318 7.00 29.19 -14.54
C ASP A 318 6.32 28.41 -15.68
N THR A 319 6.30 27.09 -15.54
CA THR A 319 5.65 26.18 -16.49
C THR A 319 4.26 25.92 -15.96
N GLY A 320 3.36 26.87 -16.23
CA GLY A 320 1.89 26.75 -16.17
C GLY A 320 1.34 25.70 -15.21
N SER A 321 1.62 25.81 -13.91
CA SER A 321 1.03 24.92 -12.93
C SER A 321 -0.47 25.23 -12.84
N ALA A 322 -1.30 24.21 -13.09
CA ALA A 322 -2.73 24.30 -12.80
C ALA A 322 -2.89 24.79 -11.35
N LYS A 323 -3.69 25.83 -11.12
CA LYS A 323 -3.93 26.39 -9.78
C LYS A 323 -4.39 25.27 -8.84
N ILE A 324 -3.51 24.84 -7.94
CA ILE A 324 -3.86 23.88 -6.88
C ILE A 324 -4.70 24.66 -5.86
N PRO A 325 -5.91 24.20 -5.49
CA PRO A 325 -6.82 24.94 -4.62
C PRO A 325 -6.47 24.77 -3.13
N VAL A 326 -5.18 24.79 -2.78
CA VAL A 326 -4.71 24.76 -1.38
C VAL A 326 -3.53 25.70 -1.21
N GLU A 327 -3.50 26.38 -0.07
CA GLU A 327 -2.35 27.22 0.31
C GLU A 327 -1.17 26.31 0.68
N LEU A 328 -0.04 26.53 0.02
CA LEU A 328 1.21 25.82 0.26
C LEU A 328 2.19 26.73 1.02
N PRO A 329 3.17 26.15 1.74
CA PRO A 329 4.20 26.92 2.44
C PRO A 329 4.84 28.00 1.57
N GLY A 330 4.69 29.26 2.00
CA GLY A 330 5.28 30.42 1.34
C GLY A 330 6.67 30.79 1.89
N LYS A 331 7.19 31.95 1.47
CA LYS A 331 8.51 32.47 1.88
C LYS A 331 8.67 32.54 3.40
N ALA A 332 7.67 33.07 4.11
CA ALA A 332 7.70 33.21 5.57
C ALA A 332 7.82 31.85 6.29
N TYR A 333 7.21 30.80 5.74
CA TYR A 333 7.33 29.45 6.29
C TYR A 333 8.77 28.93 6.14
N ILE A 334 9.38 29.14 4.97
CA ILE A 334 10.75 28.68 4.69
C ILE A 334 11.76 29.43 5.59
N GLU A 335 11.54 30.72 5.82
CA GLU A 335 12.37 31.53 6.74
C GLU A 335 12.27 31.01 8.17
N ALA A 336 11.05 30.78 8.67
CA ALA A 336 10.85 30.19 10.01
C ALA A 336 11.38 28.75 10.11
N LEU A 337 11.34 27.96 9.03
CA LEU A 337 11.93 26.62 8.97
C LEU A 337 13.46 26.69 9.04
N ALA A 338 14.09 27.66 8.37
CA ALA A 338 15.53 27.87 8.43
C ALA A 338 15.99 28.26 9.84
N GLU A 339 15.25 29.17 10.50
CA GLU A 339 15.48 29.56 11.89
C GLU A 339 15.37 28.34 12.82
N ALA A 340 14.29 27.55 12.70
CA ALA A 340 14.10 26.34 13.49
C ALA A 340 15.22 25.29 13.28
N ALA A 341 15.84 25.28 12.10
CA ALA A 341 16.95 24.39 11.74
C ALA A 341 18.35 24.97 12.10
N GLY A 342 18.42 26.21 12.58
CA GLY A 342 19.68 26.90 12.89
C GLY A 342 20.57 27.08 11.65
N ILE A 343 19.98 27.50 10.53
CA ILE A 343 20.64 27.72 9.24
C ILE A 343 20.58 29.19 8.84
#